data_AF-A0A9E3FMH1-F1
#
_entry.id   AF-A0A9E3FMH1-F1
#
_cell.length_a   1.000
_cell.length_b   1.000
_cell.length_c   1.000
_cell.angle_alpha   90.00
_cell.angle_beta   90.00
_cell.angle_gamma   90.00
#
_symmetry.space_group_name_H-M   'P 1'
#
loop_
_entity.id
_entity.type
_entity.pdbx_description
1 polymer ?
#
loop_
_entity_poly.entity_id
_entity_poly.type
_entity_poly.pdbx_seq_one_letter_code
_entity_poly.pdbx_strand_id
1 'polypeptide(L)'
;MDGSTSVPGESGNHSQAGREAISAVKLSQRLTAKVDAWAEAHDTVRSDAIRRLLELGLVASSARPPHEGRSVRDHEVEIEERATAQIEMLLDPSLSPDERERRKRRLIEGPPEFSGERIDLPKHEK
;
A
#
# COMPACT_ATOMS: atom_id res chain seq x y z
N MET A 1 15.79 -60.12 -48.35
CA MET A 1 17.17 -59.69 -48.02
C MET A 1 17.18 -58.21 -47.66
N ASP A 2 16.31 -57.82 -46.73
CA ASP A 2 16.65 -57.56 -45.32
C ASP A 2 17.95 -56.78 -45.07
N GLY A 3 17.77 -55.57 -44.57
CA GLY A 3 18.83 -54.72 -44.05
C GLY A 3 18.27 -53.52 -43.28
N SER A 4 17.31 -53.77 -42.38
CA SER A 4 16.93 -52.82 -41.33
C SER A 4 18.16 -52.39 -40.54
N THR A 5 18.49 -51.10 -40.56
CA THR A 5 19.29 -50.50 -39.50
C THR A 5 18.40 -49.58 -38.70
N SER A 6 18.10 -50.06 -37.50
CA SER A 6 17.36 -49.39 -36.44
C SER A 6 18.06 -48.09 -36.05
N VAL A 7 17.36 -46.97 -36.21
CA VAL A 7 17.70 -45.71 -35.52
C VAL A 7 17.25 -45.85 -34.06
N PRO A 8 18.18 -45.81 -33.08
CA PRO A 8 17.81 -45.82 -31.67
C PRO A 8 17.18 -44.48 -31.31
N GLY A 9 16.12 -44.55 -30.52
CA GLY A 9 15.34 -43.38 -30.11
C GLY A 9 16.19 -42.37 -29.35
N GLU A 10 16.17 -41.12 -29.81
CA GLU A 10 16.29 -39.99 -28.90
C GLU A 10 14.95 -39.87 -28.18
N SER A 11 14.91 -40.54 -27.03
CA SER A 11 13.99 -40.25 -25.94
C SER A 11 13.90 -38.74 -25.78
N GLY A 12 12.67 -38.23 -25.81
CA GLY A 12 12.37 -36.84 -25.52
C GLY A 12 13.05 -36.41 -24.24
N ASN A 13 14.08 -35.59 -24.38
CA ASN A 13 14.72 -34.93 -23.26
C ASN A 13 13.94 -33.64 -22.97
N HIS A 14 12.69 -33.79 -22.55
CA HIS A 14 12.01 -32.75 -21.76
C HIS A 14 12.57 -32.81 -20.35
N SER A 15 13.82 -32.39 -20.18
CA SER A 15 14.47 -32.38 -18.87
C SER A 15 14.87 -30.95 -18.49
N GLN A 16 13.95 -30.30 -17.79
CA GLN A 16 14.26 -29.75 -16.47
C GLN A 16 15.40 -28.73 -16.37
N ALA A 17 15.52 -27.79 -17.31
CA ALA A 17 16.31 -26.58 -17.12
C ALA A 17 15.61 -25.41 -17.78
N GLY A 18 14.52 -24.95 -17.15
CA GLY A 18 13.98 -23.61 -17.35
C GLY A 18 15.03 -22.60 -16.89
N ARG A 19 16.08 -22.47 -17.70
CA ARG A 19 17.22 -21.57 -17.54
C ARG A 19 16.64 -20.18 -17.32
N GLU A 20 17.00 -19.60 -16.19
CA GLU A 20 16.82 -18.18 -15.90
C GLU A 20 17.15 -17.37 -17.14
N ALA A 21 16.12 -16.87 -17.82
CA ALA A 21 16.31 -16.11 -19.04
C ALA A 21 16.98 -14.78 -18.65
N ILE A 22 18.26 -14.63 -18.97
CA ILE A 22 19.00 -13.41 -18.70
C ILE A 22 18.45 -12.32 -19.62
N SER A 23 17.82 -11.31 -19.02
CA SER A 23 17.31 -10.13 -19.71
C SER A 23 18.19 -8.92 -19.41
N ALA A 24 18.63 -8.22 -20.46
CA ALA A 24 19.38 -6.98 -20.30
C ALA A 24 18.42 -5.81 -20.02
N VAL A 25 18.66 -5.07 -18.93
CA VAL A 25 17.86 -3.90 -18.55
C VAL A 25 18.71 -2.64 -18.65
N LYS A 26 18.18 -1.62 -19.34
CA LYS A 26 18.85 -0.32 -19.44
C LYS A 26 18.54 0.52 -18.19
N LEU A 27 19.56 0.78 -17.38
CA LEU A 27 19.48 1.61 -16.18
C LEU A 27 20.40 2.83 -16.33
N SER A 28 19.99 3.99 -15.81
CA SER A 28 20.90 5.13 -15.68
C SER A 28 21.91 4.86 -14.56
N GLN A 29 23.11 5.45 -14.63
CA GLN A 29 24.15 5.28 -13.60
C GLN A 29 23.64 5.62 -12.20
N ARG A 30 22.83 6.68 -12.08
CA ARG A 30 22.20 7.08 -10.82
C ARG A 30 21.25 6.01 -10.28
N LEU A 31 20.47 5.38 -11.15
CA LEU A 31 19.53 4.33 -10.74
C LEU A 31 20.27 3.06 -10.33
N THR A 32 21.33 2.68 -11.06
CA THR A 32 22.20 1.56 -10.68
C THR A 32 22.80 1.77 -9.29
N ALA A 33 23.35 2.96 -9.00
CA ALA A 33 23.90 3.27 -7.68
C ALA A 33 22.86 3.17 -6.55
N LYS A 34 21.60 3.54 -6.80
CA LYS A 34 20.52 3.38 -5.82
C LYS A 34 20.17 1.91 -5.57
N VAL A 35 20.15 1.10 -6.63
CA VAL A 35 19.92 -0.35 -6.51
C VAL A 35 21.06 -1.00 -5.73
N ASP A 36 22.30 -0.59 -5.99
CA ASP A 36 23.47 -1.12 -5.28
C ASP A 36 23.45 -0.75 -3.79
N ALA A 37 23.18 0.50 -3.45
CA ALA A 37 23.02 0.93 -2.06
C ALA A 37 21.87 0.19 -1.35
N TRP A 38 20.78 -0.08 -2.06
CA TRP A 38 19.68 -0.88 -1.52
C TRP A 38 20.11 -2.33 -1.30
N ALA A 39 20.86 -2.91 -2.24
CA ALA A 39 21.36 -4.27 -2.15
C ALA A 39 22.29 -4.44 -0.93
N GLU A 40 23.20 -3.49 -0.71
CA GLU A 40 24.08 -3.43 0.47
C GLU A 40 23.28 -3.33 1.77
N ALA A 41 22.28 -2.44 1.83
CA ALA A 41 21.46 -2.25 3.03
C ALA A 41 20.62 -3.49 3.41
N HIS A 42 20.35 -4.37 2.45
CA HIS A 42 19.53 -5.58 2.64
C HIS A 42 20.35 -6.87 2.58
N ASP A 43 21.68 -6.78 2.52
CA ASP A 43 22.61 -7.92 2.42
C ASP A 43 22.25 -8.89 1.28
N THR A 44 22.01 -8.32 0.09
CA THR A 44 21.65 -9.09 -1.12
C THR A 44 22.53 -8.74 -2.29
N VAL A 45 22.58 -9.64 -3.28
CA VAL A 45 23.22 -9.37 -4.57
C VAL A 45 22.32 -8.51 -5.45
N ARG A 46 22.93 -7.73 -6.37
CA ARG A 46 22.21 -6.80 -7.27
C ARG A 46 21.03 -7.45 -8.01
N SER A 47 21.18 -8.68 -8.50
CA SER A 47 20.10 -9.40 -9.20
C SER A 47 18.87 -9.62 -8.32
N ASP A 48 19.09 -10.04 -7.08
CA ASP A 48 18.02 -10.27 -6.11
C ASP A 48 17.39 -8.96 -5.65
N ALA A 49 18.21 -7.92 -5.49
CA ALA A 49 17.72 -6.58 -5.22
C ALA A 49 16.80 -6.07 -6.32
N ILE A 50 17.20 -6.19 -7.59
CA ILE A 50 16.35 -5.83 -8.74
C ILE A 50 15.05 -6.63 -8.72
N ARG A 51 15.13 -7.94 -8.51
CA ARG A 51 13.94 -8.81 -8.45
C ARG A 51 12.98 -8.36 -7.34
N ARG A 52 13.46 -8.18 -6.12
CA ARG A 52 12.64 -7.77 -4.96
C ARG A 52 12.05 -6.38 -5.16
N LEU A 53 12.82 -5.44 -5.66
CA LEU A 53 12.33 -4.08 -5.97
C LEU A 53 11.23 -4.10 -7.03
N LEU A 54 11.34 -4.97 -8.04
CA LEU A 54 10.29 -5.15 -9.04
C LEU A 54 9.04 -5.82 -8.45
N GLU A 55 9.19 -6.87 -7.64
CA GLU A 55 8.06 -7.49 -6.94
C GLU A 55 7.31 -6.47 -6.06
N LEU A 56 8.04 -5.68 -5.26
CA LEU A 56 7.47 -4.60 -4.46
C LEU A 56 6.81 -3.52 -5.33
N GLY A 57 7.46 -3.10 -6.41
CA GLY A 57 6.93 -2.10 -7.34
C GLY A 57 5.66 -2.57 -8.05
N LEU A 58 5.58 -3.86 -8.42
CA LEU A 58 4.40 -4.46 -9.05
C LEU A 58 3.24 -4.60 -8.05
N VAL A 59 3.52 -4.99 -6.80
CA VAL A 59 2.51 -4.99 -5.74
C VAL A 59 2.00 -3.57 -5.48
N ALA A 60 2.90 -2.59 -5.39
CA ALA A 60 2.54 -1.19 -5.19
C ALA A 60 1.79 -0.58 -6.39
N SER A 61 2.04 -1.07 -7.61
CA SER A 61 1.33 -0.62 -8.82
C SER A 61 -0.02 -1.34 -9.01
N SER A 62 -0.12 -2.58 -8.56
CA SER A 62 -1.37 -3.35 -8.56
C SER A 62 -2.29 -2.94 -7.41
N ALA A 63 -1.72 -2.44 -6.32
CA ALA A 63 -2.45 -1.65 -5.35
C ALA A 63 -2.80 -0.34 -6.06
N ARG A 64 -3.97 -0.33 -6.72
CA ARG A 64 -4.60 0.90 -7.21
C ARG A 64 -4.40 1.95 -6.12
N PRO A 65 -3.82 3.11 -6.42
CA PRO A 65 -3.63 4.12 -5.39
C PRO A 65 -5.00 4.34 -4.73
N PRO A 66 -5.09 4.45 -3.40
CA PRO A 66 -6.38 4.58 -2.73
C PRO A 66 -7.21 5.78 -3.24
N HIS A 67 -6.58 6.68 -3.99
CA HIS A 67 -7.16 7.86 -4.61
C HIS A 67 -7.63 7.70 -6.08
N GLU A 68 -7.33 6.61 -6.79
CA GLU A 68 -7.68 6.51 -8.22
C GLU A 68 -9.05 5.88 -8.49
N GLY A 69 -9.77 5.41 -7.47
CA GLY A 69 -11.10 4.81 -7.63
C GLY A 69 -12.12 5.08 -6.55
N ARG A 70 -11.68 5.70 -5.46
CA ARG A 70 -12.55 6.18 -4.41
C ARG A 70 -12.77 7.65 -4.69
N SER A 71 -14.02 8.05 -4.95
CA SER A 71 -14.29 9.47 -5.11
C SER A 71 -13.95 10.19 -3.80
N VAL A 72 -13.60 11.49 -3.86
CA VAL A 72 -13.38 12.32 -2.66
C VAL A 72 -14.55 12.15 -1.67
N ARG A 73 -15.77 12.02 -2.21
CA ARG A 73 -17.00 11.76 -1.45
C ARG A 73 -16.98 10.42 -0.69
N ASP A 74 -16.53 9.34 -1.31
CA ASP A 74 -16.46 8.03 -0.66
C ASP A 74 -15.41 7.99 0.46
N HIS A 75 -14.39 8.86 0.39
CA HIS A 75 -13.40 9.01 1.45
C HIS A 75 -13.93 9.90 2.58
N GLU A 76 -14.66 10.96 2.23
CA GLU A 76 -15.36 11.85 3.18
C GLU A 76 -16.38 11.07 4.02
N VAL A 77 -17.20 10.23 3.37
CA VAL A 77 -18.19 9.38 4.06
C VAL A 77 -17.52 8.40 5.01
N GLU A 78 -16.44 7.73 4.60
CA GLU A 78 -15.75 6.78 5.48
C GLU A 78 -15.12 7.47 6.71
N ILE A 79 -14.55 8.67 6.52
CA ILE A 79 -14.04 9.48 7.64
C ILE A 79 -15.18 9.85 8.59
N GLU A 80 -16.31 10.31 8.05
CA GLU A 80 -17.48 10.71 8.84
C GLU A 80 -18.04 9.53 9.64
N GLU A 81 -18.22 8.36 9.01
CA GLU A 81 -18.69 7.13 9.65
C GLU A 81 -17.75 6.72 10.78
N ARG A 82 -16.45 6.72 10.52
CA ARG A 82 -15.44 6.34 11.51
C ARG A 82 -15.37 7.33 12.68
N ALA A 83 -15.45 8.63 12.41
CA ALA A 83 -15.48 9.66 13.44
C ALA A 83 -16.73 9.54 14.32
N THR A 84 -17.89 9.32 13.70
CA THR A 84 -19.17 9.13 14.41
C THR A 84 -19.12 7.92 15.33
N ALA A 85 -18.61 6.78 14.83
CA ALA A 85 -18.47 5.57 15.62
C ALA A 85 -17.54 5.78 16.85
N GLN A 86 -16.43 6.50 16.67
CA GLN A 86 -15.52 6.81 17.78
C GLN A 86 -16.15 7.71 18.83
N ILE A 87 -16.91 8.74 18.41
CA ILE A 87 -17.63 9.61 19.34
C ILE A 87 -18.64 8.78 20.15
N GLU A 88 -19.42 7.90 19.51
CA GLU A 88 -20.37 7.04 20.22
C GLU A 88 -19.69 6.09 21.21
N MET A 89 -18.50 5.56 20.89
CA MET A 89 -17.71 4.74 21.83
C MET A 89 -17.24 5.49 23.08
N LEU A 90 -17.04 6.80 22.98
CA LEU A 90 -16.61 7.65 24.10
C LEU A 90 -17.78 8.13 24.97
N LEU A 91 -19.02 7.95 24.51
CA LEU A 91 -20.21 8.32 25.25
C LEU A 91 -20.68 7.15 26.12
N ASP A 92 -21.06 7.47 27.35
CA ASP A 92 -21.68 6.50 28.24
C ASP A 92 -23.17 6.33 27.86
N PRO A 93 -23.61 5.12 27.47
CA PRO A 93 -24.99 4.86 27.07
C PRO A 93 -25.99 4.91 28.23
N SER A 94 -25.53 4.90 29.48
CA SER A 94 -26.38 4.98 30.67
C SER A 94 -26.85 6.41 30.99
N LEU A 95 -26.29 7.42 30.31
CA LEU A 95 -26.63 8.82 30.49
C LEU A 95 -27.93 9.20 29.78
N SER A 96 -28.61 10.21 30.32
CA SER A 96 -29.78 10.78 29.65
C SER A 96 -29.39 11.34 28.26
N PRO A 97 -30.33 11.36 27.30
CA PRO A 97 -30.08 11.89 25.96
C PRO A 97 -29.53 13.32 25.96
N ASP A 98 -30.04 14.19 26.85
CA ASP A 98 -29.61 15.58 26.96
C ASP A 98 -28.16 15.71 27.43
N GLU A 99 -27.74 14.85 28.37
CA GLU A 99 -26.36 14.83 28.88
C GLU A 99 -25.39 14.24 27.83
N ARG A 100 -25.82 13.22 27.07
CA ARG A 100 -25.06 12.69 25.94
C ARG A 100 -24.84 13.75 24.87
N GLU A 101 -25.87 14.51 24.55
CA GLU A 101 -25.82 15.59 23.57
C GLU A 101 -24.86 16.72 24.00
N ARG A 102 -24.87 17.10 25.29
CA ARG A 102 -23.91 18.07 25.84
C ARG A 102 -22.46 17.58 25.72
N ARG A 103 -22.21 16.29 26.00
CA ARG A 103 -20.87 15.70 25.88
C ARG A 103 -20.41 15.60 24.44
N LYS A 104 -21.30 15.26 23.50
CA LYS A 104 -21.01 15.31 22.06
C LYS A 104 -20.51 16.68 21.65
N ARG A 105 -21.24 17.75 21.98
CA ARG A 105 -20.82 19.12 21.65
C ARG A 105 -19.46 19.46 22.25
N ARG A 106 -19.23 19.11 23.52
CA ARG A 106 -17.93 19.36 24.17
C ARG A 106 -16.77 18.60 23.52
N LEU A 107 -17.01 17.41 22.98
CA LEU A 107 -16.00 16.63 22.28
C LEU A 107 -15.72 17.17 20.87
N ILE A 108 -16.73 17.70 20.19
CA ILE A 108 -16.64 18.27 18.84
C ILE A 108 -16.06 19.69 18.85
N GLU A 109 -16.50 20.54 19.78
CA GLU A 109 -16.02 21.92 19.92
C GLU A 109 -14.67 21.98 20.61
N GLY A 110 -14.39 21.01 21.49
CA GLY A 110 -13.23 20.99 22.36
C GLY A 110 -13.37 21.94 23.54
N PRO A 111 -12.36 21.97 24.43
CA PRO A 111 -12.32 22.94 25.52
C PRO A 111 -12.24 24.38 24.99
N PRO A 112 -12.83 25.36 25.69
CA PRO A 112 -12.87 26.75 25.25
C PRO A 112 -11.47 27.37 25.10
N GLU A 113 -10.46 26.81 25.77
CA GLU A 113 -9.06 27.23 25.67
C GLU A 113 -8.45 26.92 24.29
N PHE A 114 -9.03 25.98 23.54
CA PHE A 114 -8.51 25.52 22.25
C PHE A 114 -9.45 25.81 21.06
N SER A 115 -10.69 26.22 21.32
CA SER A 115 -11.68 26.46 20.26
C SER A 115 -11.23 27.54 19.27
N GLY A 116 -10.48 28.56 19.72
CA GLY A 116 -9.92 29.61 18.87
C GLY A 116 -8.69 29.23 18.05
N GLU A 117 -8.06 28.09 18.34
CA GLU A 117 -6.88 27.57 17.61
C GLU A 117 -7.28 26.66 16.44
N ARG A 118 -8.58 26.39 16.27
CA ARG A 118 -9.12 25.57 15.18
C ARG A 118 -8.81 26.21 13.83
N ILE A 119 -8.04 25.49 13.00
CA ILE A 119 -7.65 25.91 11.64
C ILE A 119 -8.76 25.69 10.61
N ASP A 120 -9.73 24.83 10.94
CA ASP A 120 -10.83 24.39 10.09
C ASP A 120 -12.04 25.32 10.15
N LEU A 121 -12.18 26.14 11.19
CA LEU A 121 -13.27 27.10 11.36
C LEU A 121 -12.82 28.53 11.04
N PRO A 122 -13.72 29.37 10.50
CA PRO A 122 -13.44 30.80 10.37
C PRO A 122 -13.20 31.40 11.75
N LYS A 123 -12.08 32.12 11.91
CA LYS A 123 -11.77 32.82 13.15
C LYS A 123 -12.80 33.92 13.35
N HIS A 124 -13.50 33.89 14.48
CA HIS A 124 -14.35 34.99 14.89
C HIS A 124 -13.44 36.20 15.18
N GLU A 125 -13.41 37.17 14.26
CA GLU A 125 -12.77 38.47 14.50
C GLU A 125 -13.46 39.14 15.70
N LYS A 126 -12.67 39.65 16.65
CA LYS A 126 -13.13 40.34 17.86
C LYS A 126 -13.54 41.78 17.55
#